data_AF-A0A9E2UK75-F1
#
_entry.id   AF-A0A9E2UK75-F1
#
_cell.length_a   1.000
_cell.length_b   1.000
_cell.length_c   1.000
_cell.angle_alpha   90.00
_cell.angle_beta   90.00
_cell.angle_gamma   90.00
#
_symmetry.space_group_name_H-M   'P 1'
#
loop_
_entity.id
_entity.type
_entity.pdbx_description
1 polymer ?
#
loop_
_entity_poly.entity_id
_entity_poly.type
_entity_poly.pdbx_seq_one_letter_code
_entity_poly.pdbx_strand_id
1 'polypeptide(L)'
;MPFAAPDRRTVLRHALFLTAALLGASSSAIGSEMTAPIELLHTGLIEIMKAGKGTPFRQRYDRIAPVISGTFDLEVIVRQVVGPRWAVLPPDQQAALGDAFRRYTIASYVSNFDDYSGERFEVLPGVATIGDDRIVKTQIVTASGQAHVLAYVMRQIAGGWRVVDVLAEGSISRVAAQRSEIRSVLSDGGGPGLLVSLSRKTAELSGGILQ
;
A
#
# COMPACT_ATOMS: atom_id res chain seq x y z
N MET A 1 -34.14 61.29 47.30
CA MET A 1 -35.30 60.68 46.63
C MET A 1 -34.95 59.23 46.27
N PRO A 2 -35.83 58.27 46.57
CA PRO A 2 -35.56 56.84 46.50
C PRO A 2 -35.94 56.28 45.12
N PHE A 3 -35.31 55.19 44.67
CA PHE A 3 -35.95 54.32 43.67
C PHE A 3 -35.69 52.84 44.00
N ALA A 4 -36.77 52.23 44.48
CA ALA A 4 -37.26 50.87 44.24
C ALA A 4 -36.33 49.65 44.41
N ALA A 5 -36.71 48.84 45.39
CA ALA A 5 -36.42 47.41 45.50
C ALA A 5 -37.37 46.59 44.56
N PRO A 6 -37.24 45.26 44.45
CA PRO A 6 -37.23 44.52 43.18
C PRO A 6 -38.58 43.92 42.78
N ASP A 7 -38.76 43.63 41.48
CA ASP A 7 -39.89 42.80 41.03
C ASP A 7 -39.48 41.34 40.82
N ARG A 8 -40.34 40.49 41.37
CA ARG A 8 -40.25 39.04 41.49
C ARG A 8 -41.01 38.43 40.33
N ARG A 9 -40.33 37.72 39.44
CA ARG A 9 -40.94 36.63 38.65
C ARG A 9 -39.89 35.65 38.15
N THR A 10 -39.48 34.80 39.09
CA THR A 10 -39.10 33.39 38.90
C THR A 10 -40.00 32.76 37.81
N VAL A 11 -39.51 31.92 36.90
CA VAL A 11 -39.50 30.46 37.06
C VAL A 11 -38.78 29.83 35.84
N LEU A 12 -38.09 28.72 36.08
CA LEU A 12 -37.53 27.74 35.12
C LEU A 12 -36.20 28.07 34.43
N ARG A 13 -35.13 28.06 35.22
CA ARG A 13 -33.84 27.50 34.78
C ARG A 13 -33.65 26.20 35.54
N HIS A 14 -33.01 25.20 34.91
CA HIS A 14 -32.63 23.85 35.39
C HIS A 14 -33.38 22.69 34.70
N ALA A 15 -32.89 22.33 33.51
CA ALA A 15 -32.82 21.01 32.85
C ALA A 15 -32.38 21.33 31.40
N LEU A 16 -31.34 20.80 30.78
CA LEU A 16 -30.69 19.50 30.86
C LEU A 16 -29.31 19.68 30.16
N PHE A 17 -28.23 19.80 30.92
CA PHE A 17 -26.88 19.62 30.38
C PHE A 17 -26.57 18.13 30.50
N LEU A 18 -26.55 17.38 29.39
CA LEU A 18 -25.69 16.20 29.16
C LEU A 18 -26.08 15.49 27.85
N THR A 19 -25.59 15.98 26.70
CA THR A 19 -25.29 15.12 25.53
C THR A 19 -24.50 15.93 24.50
N ALA A 20 -23.18 16.05 24.69
CA ALA A 20 -22.31 16.58 23.65
C ALA A 20 -20.85 16.16 23.89
N ALA A 21 -20.53 14.87 23.79
CA ALA A 21 -19.12 14.43 23.82
C ALA A 21 -18.90 13.04 23.20
N LEU A 22 -19.38 12.76 21.99
CA LEU A 22 -19.08 11.48 21.30
C LEU A 22 -18.84 11.57 19.79
N LEU A 23 -18.89 12.77 19.17
CA LEU A 23 -18.79 12.90 17.70
C LEU A 23 -17.37 13.21 17.17
N GLY A 24 -16.37 13.37 18.04
CA GLY A 24 -15.01 13.76 17.65
C GLY A 24 -14.00 12.62 17.42
N ALA A 25 -14.28 11.40 17.87
CA ALA A 25 -13.29 10.33 17.91
C ALA A 25 -13.16 9.50 16.62
N SER A 26 -14.10 9.61 15.68
CA SER A 26 -14.15 8.71 14.52
C SER A 26 -13.24 9.10 13.35
N SER A 27 -12.86 10.38 13.22
CA SER A 27 -12.03 10.84 12.09
C SER A 27 -10.56 10.43 12.21
N SER A 28 -9.99 10.44 13.42
CA SER A 28 -8.60 10.02 13.66
C SER A 28 -8.41 8.51 13.54
N ALA A 29 -9.43 7.72 13.87
CA ALA A 29 -9.38 6.25 13.78
C ALA A 29 -9.35 5.75 12.32
N ILE A 30 -10.17 6.34 11.43
CA ILE A 30 -10.22 5.96 10.01
C ILE A 30 -8.90 6.30 9.30
N GLY A 31 -8.30 7.45 9.63
CA GLY A 31 -7.00 7.85 9.08
C GLY A 31 -5.89 6.86 9.44
N SER A 32 -5.86 6.40 10.69
CA SER A 32 -4.87 5.43 11.18
C SER A 32 -5.07 4.03 10.60
N GLU A 33 -6.30 3.56 10.43
CA GLU A 33 -6.57 2.22 9.87
C GLU A 33 -6.11 2.11 8.40
N MET A 34 -6.29 3.18 7.62
CA MET A 34 -5.92 3.21 6.20
C MET A 34 -4.40 3.30 5.99
N THR A 35 -3.67 4.00 6.86
CA THR A 35 -2.20 4.12 6.73
C THR A 35 -1.46 2.93 7.33
N ALA A 36 -2.08 2.17 8.23
CA ALA A 36 -1.44 1.05 8.92
C ALA A 36 -0.75 0.02 7.98
N PRO A 37 -1.34 -0.41 6.85
CA PRO A 37 -0.67 -1.34 5.93
C PRO A 37 0.58 -0.73 5.27
N ILE A 38 0.59 0.59 5.04
CA ILE A 38 1.73 1.32 4.46
C ILE A 38 2.84 1.48 5.50
N GLU A 39 2.48 1.82 6.73
CA GLU A 39 3.43 1.95 7.86
C GLU A 39 4.10 0.59 8.17
N LEU A 40 3.33 -0.50 8.14
CA LEU A 40 3.86 -1.86 8.28
C LEU A 40 4.83 -2.20 7.14
N LEU A 41 4.47 -1.84 5.90
CA LEU A 41 5.37 -2.01 4.75
C LEU A 41 6.68 -1.25 4.97
N HIS A 42 6.61 0.04 5.30
CA HIS A 42 7.81 0.86 5.52
C HIS A 42 8.70 0.30 6.62
N THR A 43 8.12 -0.14 7.72
CA THR A 43 8.86 -0.81 8.81
C THR A 43 9.57 -2.06 8.30
N GLY A 44 8.85 -2.94 7.61
CA GLY A 44 9.42 -4.17 7.05
C GLY A 44 10.53 -3.90 6.02
N LEU A 45 10.39 -2.86 5.20
CA LEU A 45 11.44 -2.46 4.24
C LEU A 45 12.71 -2.04 4.97
N ILE A 46 12.61 -1.19 5.99
CA ILE A 46 13.76 -0.79 6.80
C ILE A 46 14.41 -2.00 7.49
N GLU A 47 13.63 -2.97 7.96
CA GLU A 47 14.18 -4.20 8.56
C GLU A 47 15.01 -5.02 7.56
N ILE A 48 14.52 -5.25 6.33
CA ILE A 48 15.28 -6.02 5.33
C ILE A 48 16.49 -5.26 4.77
N MET A 49 16.41 -3.93 4.72
CA MET A 49 17.54 -3.06 4.36
C MET A 49 18.64 -3.16 5.41
N LYS A 50 18.30 -3.04 6.69
CA LYS A 50 19.25 -3.18 7.80
C LYS A 50 19.86 -4.57 7.90
N ALA A 51 19.08 -5.60 7.59
CA ALA A 51 19.57 -6.98 7.49
C ALA A 51 20.58 -7.13 6.34
N GLY A 52 20.32 -6.41 5.24
CA GLY A 52 21.22 -6.24 4.12
C GLY A 52 21.67 -7.54 3.44
N LYS A 53 22.75 -7.47 2.67
CA LYS A 53 23.37 -8.64 2.02
C LYS A 53 24.06 -9.61 2.99
N GLY A 54 24.24 -9.20 4.25
CA GLY A 54 24.72 -10.09 5.32
C GLY A 54 23.70 -11.18 5.71
N THR A 55 22.44 -11.00 5.31
CA THR A 55 21.35 -11.96 5.55
C THR A 55 20.96 -12.65 4.23
N PRO A 56 20.82 -13.99 4.19
CA PRO A 56 20.45 -14.71 2.97
C PRO A 56 19.16 -14.16 2.31
N PHE A 57 19.14 -14.12 0.98
CA PHE A 57 18.00 -13.59 0.21
C PHE A 57 16.67 -14.24 0.63
N ARG A 58 16.64 -15.57 0.74
CA ARG A 58 15.45 -16.33 1.16
C ARG A 58 14.95 -15.90 2.53
N GLN A 59 15.84 -15.65 3.49
CA GLN A 59 15.43 -15.22 4.83
C GLN A 59 14.81 -13.81 4.83
N ARG A 60 15.37 -12.88 4.05
CA ARG A 60 14.77 -11.55 3.86
C ARG A 60 13.43 -11.62 3.12
N TYR A 61 13.37 -12.48 2.11
CA TYR A 61 12.13 -12.78 1.37
C TYR A 61 11.04 -13.30 2.30
N ASP A 62 11.32 -14.32 3.10
CA ASP A 62 10.33 -14.93 4.01
C ASP A 62 9.86 -13.93 5.08
N ARG A 63 10.74 -13.02 5.52
CA ARG A 63 10.39 -11.95 6.47
C ARG A 63 9.42 -10.92 5.86
N ILE A 64 9.66 -10.45 4.64
CA ILE A 64 8.85 -9.37 4.03
C ILE A 64 7.61 -9.90 3.29
N ALA A 65 7.59 -11.18 2.91
CA ALA A 65 6.49 -11.82 2.20
C ALA A 65 5.09 -11.59 2.84
N PRO A 66 4.88 -11.83 4.15
CA PRO A 66 3.57 -11.60 4.77
C PRO A 66 3.20 -10.11 4.82
N VAL A 67 4.18 -9.22 4.96
CA VAL A 67 3.96 -7.76 4.96
C VAL A 67 3.46 -7.30 3.58
N ILE A 68 4.17 -7.66 2.51
CA ILE A 68 3.75 -7.32 1.14
C ILE A 68 2.37 -7.92 0.83
N SER A 69 2.16 -9.19 1.20
CA SER A 69 0.88 -9.87 0.96
C SER A 69 -0.26 -9.32 1.81
N GLY A 70 0.04 -8.60 2.90
CA GLY A 70 -0.91 -7.89 3.76
C GLY A 70 -1.16 -6.44 3.33
N THR A 71 -0.20 -5.80 2.67
CA THR A 71 -0.31 -4.41 2.23
C THR A 71 -0.97 -4.28 0.85
N PHE A 72 -0.65 -5.17 -0.08
CA PHE A 72 -1.10 -5.08 -1.47
C PHE A 72 -2.24 -6.06 -1.76
N ASP A 73 -3.15 -5.67 -2.64
CA ASP A 73 -4.07 -6.59 -3.32
C ASP A 73 -3.41 -7.08 -4.62
N LEU A 74 -2.51 -8.04 -4.47
CA LEU A 74 -1.71 -8.56 -5.59
C LEU A 74 -2.57 -9.26 -6.65
N GLU A 75 -3.73 -9.77 -6.26
CA GLU A 75 -4.68 -10.41 -7.18
C GLU A 75 -5.34 -9.36 -8.08
N VAL A 76 -5.81 -8.25 -7.51
CA VAL A 76 -6.33 -7.12 -8.30
C VAL A 76 -5.23 -6.53 -9.18
N ILE A 77 -4.03 -6.35 -8.65
CA ILE A 77 -2.90 -5.78 -9.39
C ILE A 77 -2.55 -6.65 -10.60
N VAL A 78 -2.35 -7.97 -10.43
CA VAL A 78 -1.98 -8.84 -11.56
C VAL A 78 -3.05 -8.87 -12.64
N ARG A 79 -4.34 -8.85 -12.25
CA ARG A 79 -5.48 -8.75 -13.18
C ARG A 79 -5.43 -7.46 -13.98
N GLN A 80 -5.13 -6.33 -13.35
CA GLN A 80 -5.03 -5.03 -14.02
C GLN A 80 -3.81 -4.97 -14.95
N VAL A 81 -2.68 -5.55 -14.53
CA VAL A 81 -1.46 -5.64 -15.34
C VAL A 81 -1.66 -6.50 -16.58
N VAL A 82 -2.31 -7.66 -16.47
CA VAL A 82 -2.64 -8.54 -17.61
C VAL A 82 -3.76 -7.94 -18.48
N GLY A 83 -4.71 -7.23 -17.87
CA GLY A 83 -5.81 -6.57 -18.55
C GLY A 83 -6.85 -7.56 -19.10
N PRO A 84 -7.54 -7.23 -20.21
CA PRO A 84 -8.68 -8.02 -20.71
C PRO A 84 -8.37 -9.50 -21.00
N ARG A 85 -7.10 -9.81 -21.31
CA ARG A 85 -6.66 -11.19 -21.55
C ARG A 85 -6.78 -12.07 -20.30
N TRP A 86 -6.82 -11.51 -19.09
CA TRP A 86 -6.98 -12.27 -17.86
C TRP A 86 -8.25 -13.12 -17.86
N ALA A 87 -9.37 -12.53 -18.29
CA ALA A 87 -10.69 -13.18 -18.24
C ALA A 87 -10.80 -14.43 -19.13
N VAL A 88 -9.95 -14.56 -20.14
CA VAL A 88 -9.93 -15.71 -21.05
C VAL A 88 -8.86 -16.75 -20.69
N LEU A 89 -8.04 -16.49 -19.65
CA LEU A 89 -7.08 -17.48 -19.16
C LEU A 89 -7.81 -18.60 -18.40
N PRO A 90 -7.41 -19.86 -18.60
CA PRO A 90 -7.86 -20.96 -17.77
C PRO A 90 -7.62 -20.71 -16.26
N PRO A 91 -8.50 -21.17 -15.35
CA PRO A 91 -8.38 -20.91 -13.91
C PRO A 91 -7.04 -21.34 -13.29
N ASP A 92 -6.48 -22.46 -13.75
CA ASP A 92 -5.16 -22.95 -13.35
C ASP A 92 -4.04 -22.00 -13.78
N GLN A 93 -4.13 -21.42 -14.99
CA GLN A 93 -3.18 -20.40 -15.44
C GLN A 93 -3.32 -19.08 -14.66
N GLN A 94 -4.54 -18.68 -14.32
CA GLN A 94 -4.78 -17.52 -13.47
C GLN A 94 -4.13 -17.71 -12.09
N ALA A 95 -4.33 -18.87 -11.46
CA ALA A 95 -3.71 -19.20 -10.19
C ALA A 95 -2.17 -19.22 -10.27
N ALA A 96 -1.61 -19.88 -11.30
CA ALA A 96 -0.16 -19.95 -11.50
C ALA A 96 0.48 -18.57 -11.75
N LEU A 97 -0.18 -17.70 -12.52
CA LEU A 97 0.29 -16.34 -12.74
C LEU A 97 0.18 -15.48 -11.49
N GLY A 98 -0.90 -15.61 -10.71
CA GLY A 98 -1.03 -14.92 -9.43
C GLY A 98 0.09 -15.30 -8.46
N ASP A 99 0.43 -16.58 -8.40
CA ASP A 99 1.55 -17.09 -7.60
C ASP A 99 2.91 -16.53 -8.07
N ALA A 100 3.21 -16.65 -9.37
CA ALA A 100 4.46 -16.16 -9.93
C ALA A 100 4.59 -14.64 -9.79
N PHE A 101 3.50 -13.89 -9.97
CA PHE A 101 3.47 -12.44 -9.79
C PHE A 101 3.74 -12.05 -8.33
N ARG A 102 3.16 -12.78 -7.38
CA ARG A 102 3.44 -12.58 -5.95
C ARG A 102 4.92 -12.81 -5.64
N ARG A 103 5.49 -13.94 -6.08
CA ARG A 103 6.90 -14.26 -5.88
C ARG A 103 7.82 -13.20 -6.49
N TYR A 104 7.56 -12.81 -7.74
CA TYR A 104 8.29 -11.76 -8.43
C TYR A 104 8.23 -10.42 -7.69
N THR A 105 7.04 -10.03 -7.20
CA THR A 105 6.86 -8.77 -6.49
C THR A 105 7.69 -8.76 -5.20
N ILE A 106 7.59 -9.80 -4.38
CA ILE A 106 8.34 -9.90 -3.12
C ILE A 106 9.84 -9.92 -3.39
N ALA A 107 10.30 -10.71 -4.37
CA ALA A 107 11.72 -10.76 -4.76
C ALA A 107 12.22 -9.39 -5.24
N SER A 108 11.40 -8.63 -5.97
CA SER A 108 11.74 -7.27 -6.41
C SER A 108 11.93 -6.32 -5.22
N TYR A 109 11.09 -6.41 -4.19
CA TYR A 109 11.28 -5.62 -2.97
C TYR A 109 12.57 -6.01 -2.24
N VAL A 110 12.86 -7.31 -2.08
CA VAL A 110 14.11 -7.77 -1.43
C VAL A 110 15.35 -7.30 -2.20
N SER A 111 15.29 -7.32 -3.53
CA SER A 111 16.41 -6.90 -4.37
C SER A 111 16.60 -5.37 -4.38
N ASN A 112 15.52 -4.59 -4.33
CA ASN A 112 15.59 -3.12 -4.43
C ASN A 112 15.84 -2.44 -3.08
N PHE A 113 15.53 -3.11 -1.97
CA PHE A 113 15.69 -2.60 -0.61
C PHE A 113 16.71 -3.46 0.14
N ASP A 114 17.94 -3.51 -0.40
CA ASP A 114 18.97 -4.47 0.01
C ASP A 114 20.13 -3.90 0.83
N ASP A 115 20.11 -2.60 1.11
CA ASP A 115 21.09 -1.86 1.89
C ASP A 115 20.43 -0.73 2.68
N TYR A 116 21.03 -0.30 3.80
CA TYR A 116 20.55 0.78 4.65
C TYR A 116 21.64 1.80 4.93
N SER A 117 21.45 3.03 4.48
CA SER A 117 22.36 4.15 4.70
C SER A 117 21.77 5.28 5.56
N GLY A 118 20.53 5.13 6.04
CA GLY A 118 19.84 6.13 6.85
C GLY A 118 18.51 6.60 6.24
N GLU A 119 17.96 5.83 5.31
CA GLU A 119 16.69 6.12 4.65
C GLU A 119 15.56 6.20 5.67
N ARG A 120 14.61 7.11 5.41
CA ARG A 120 13.43 7.31 6.25
C ARG A 120 12.20 7.36 5.36
N PHE A 121 11.17 6.64 5.78
CA PHE A 121 9.86 6.75 5.16
C PHE A 121 8.99 7.69 5.97
N GLU A 122 8.22 8.53 5.28
CA GLU A 122 7.31 9.48 5.90
C GLU A 122 5.95 9.41 5.20
N VAL A 123 4.88 9.24 5.98
CA VAL A 123 3.52 9.43 5.50
C VAL A 123 3.22 10.93 5.52
N LEU A 124 2.86 11.48 4.37
CA LEU A 124 2.55 12.90 4.23
C LEU A 124 1.12 13.17 4.67
N PRO A 125 0.83 14.34 5.25
CA PRO A 125 -0.51 14.68 5.70
C PRO A 125 -1.47 14.79 4.50
N GLY A 126 -2.72 14.42 4.76
CA GLY A 126 -3.81 14.54 3.80
C GLY A 126 -4.03 13.27 2.98
N VAL A 127 -5.28 13.09 2.58
CA VAL A 127 -5.74 11.94 1.80
C VAL A 127 -6.60 12.50 0.69
N ALA A 128 -6.24 12.19 -0.55
CA ALA A 128 -7.10 12.52 -1.69
C ALA A 128 -8.08 11.37 -1.96
N THR A 129 -9.22 11.69 -2.56
CA THR A 129 -10.23 10.72 -2.98
C THR A 129 -10.35 10.74 -4.49
N ILE A 130 -10.29 9.58 -5.15
CA ILE A 130 -10.54 9.45 -6.59
C ILE A 130 -11.50 8.27 -6.78
N GLY A 131 -12.75 8.58 -7.14
CA GLY A 131 -13.81 7.58 -7.16
C GLY A 131 -13.94 6.90 -5.78
N ASP A 132 -13.90 5.57 -5.78
CA ASP A 132 -13.96 4.76 -4.56
C ASP A 132 -12.59 4.58 -3.89
N ASP A 133 -11.50 4.99 -4.55
CA ASP A 133 -10.15 4.84 -4.04
C ASP A 133 -9.72 6.06 -3.20
N ARG A 134 -8.76 5.82 -2.30
CA ARG A 134 -8.08 6.85 -1.50
C ARG A 134 -6.61 6.91 -1.90
N ILE A 135 -6.03 8.11 -1.88
CA ILE A 135 -4.62 8.30 -2.21
C ILE A 135 -3.90 8.77 -0.96
N VAL A 136 -2.98 7.94 -0.48
CA VAL A 136 -2.08 8.25 0.63
C VAL A 136 -0.72 8.59 0.06
N LYS A 137 -0.28 9.83 0.26
CA LYS A 137 1.05 10.28 -0.18
C LYS A 137 2.08 9.97 0.88
N THR A 138 3.25 9.56 0.42
CA THR A 138 4.41 9.28 1.25
C THR A 138 5.66 9.75 0.54
N GLN A 139 6.78 9.75 1.26
CA GLN A 139 8.09 9.94 0.66
C GLN A 139 9.11 9.00 1.30
N ILE A 140 10.09 8.60 0.50
CA ILE A 140 11.35 8.04 0.98
C ILE A 140 12.42 9.12 0.90
N VAL A 141 13.00 9.45 2.05
CA VAL A 141 14.12 10.39 2.17
C VAL A 141 15.39 9.57 2.30
N THR A 142 16.30 9.73 1.34
CA THR A 142 17.61 9.06 1.33
C THR A 142 18.58 9.69 2.33
N ALA A 143 19.70 9.02 2.59
CA ALA A 143 20.75 9.54 3.47
C ALA A 143 21.33 10.90 3.01
N SER A 144 21.29 11.19 1.70
CA SER A 144 21.72 12.49 1.15
C SER A 144 20.69 13.60 1.35
N GLY A 145 19.50 13.28 1.86
CA GLY A 145 18.38 14.22 2.01
C GLY A 145 17.48 14.33 0.78
N GLN A 146 17.78 13.62 -0.32
CA GLN A 146 16.89 13.57 -1.48
C GLN A 146 15.61 12.82 -1.13
N ALA A 147 14.46 13.42 -1.43
CA ALA A 147 13.14 12.84 -1.19
C ALA A 147 12.48 12.40 -2.50
N HIS A 148 11.93 11.18 -2.52
CA HIS A 148 11.16 10.64 -3.64
C HIS A 148 9.72 10.39 -3.20
N VAL A 149 8.77 10.96 -3.92
CA VAL A 149 7.35 10.87 -3.57
C VAL A 149 6.76 9.58 -4.10
N LEU A 150 6.03 8.87 -3.24
CA LEU A 150 5.23 7.70 -3.58
C LEU A 150 3.81 7.91 -3.12
N ALA A 151 2.83 7.79 -4.01
CA ALA A 151 1.42 7.83 -3.64
C ALA A 151 0.80 6.44 -3.78
N TYR A 152 0.22 5.92 -2.70
CA TYR A 152 -0.45 4.64 -2.67
C TYR A 152 -1.93 4.82 -2.99
N VAL A 153 -2.42 4.13 -4.02
CA VAL A 153 -3.85 4.04 -4.34
C VAL A 153 -4.43 2.92 -3.49
N MET A 154 -5.21 3.31 -2.49
CA MET A 154 -5.80 2.46 -1.47
C MET A 154 -7.26 2.16 -1.82
N ARG A 155 -7.64 0.89 -1.73
CA ARG A 155 -9.01 0.42 -1.88
C ARG A 155 -9.45 -0.29 -0.61
N GLN A 156 -10.66 0.01 -0.16
CA GLN A 156 -11.28 -0.72 0.94
C GLN A 156 -11.90 -2.01 0.40
N ILE A 157 -11.51 -3.14 0.98
CA ILE A 157 -12.11 -4.46 0.72
C ILE A 157 -12.66 -5.03 2.03
N ALA A 158 -13.36 -6.16 1.97
CA ALA A 158 -13.97 -6.79 3.14
C ALA A 158 -12.97 -7.10 4.28
N GLY A 159 -11.68 -7.21 3.97
CA GLY A 159 -10.59 -7.44 4.93
C GLY A 159 -9.76 -6.20 5.30
N GLY A 160 -10.22 -4.99 5.00
CA GLY A 160 -9.52 -3.73 5.30
C GLY A 160 -8.97 -3.00 4.08
N TRP A 161 -8.09 -2.02 4.30
CA TRP A 161 -7.48 -1.23 3.23
C TRP A 161 -6.30 -1.97 2.58
N ARG A 162 -6.27 -1.99 1.25
CA ARG A 162 -5.18 -2.58 0.46
C ARG A 162 -4.71 -1.64 -0.64
N VAL A 163 -3.42 -1.68 -0.94
CA VAL A 163 -2.84 -0.98 -2.09
C VAL A 163 -3.22 -1.72 -3.37
N VAL A 164 -3.79 -1.01 -4.34
CA VAL A 164 -4.09 -1.51 -5.69
C VAL A 164 -3.23 -0.87 -6.78
N ASP A 165 -2.52 0.22 -6.48
CA ASP A 165 -1.49 0.81 -7.35
C ASP A 165 -0.55 1.71 -6.54
N VAL A 166 0.63 1.98 -7.08
CA VAL A 166 1.60 2.94 -6.55
C VAL A 166 1.93 3.93 -7.65
N LEU A 167 1.84 5.22 -7.34
CA LEU A 167 2.21 6.30 -8.24
C LEU A 167 3.60 6.82 -7.85
N ALA A 168 4.59 6.54 -8.70
CA ALA A 168 5.92 7.11 -8.58
C ALA A 168 5.89 8.61 -8.94
N GLU A 169 6.66 9.41 -8.21
CA GLU A 169 6.64 10.89 -8.32
C GLU A 169 5.19 11.44 -8.24
N GLY A 170 4.36 10.77 -7.44
CA GLY A 170 2.96 11.11 -7.18
C GLY A 170 2.00 10.97 -8.36
N SER A 171 2.43 10.55 -9.55
CA SER A 171 1.59 10.55 -10.75
C SER A 171 1.81 9.38 -11.72
N ILE A 172 2.97 8.73 -11.71
CA ILE A 172 3.32 7.67 -12.66
C ILE A 172 2.91 6.32 -12.10
N SER A 173 1.80 5.76 -12.63
CA SER A 173 1.26 4.47 -12.21
C SER A 173 2.22 3.30 -12.50
N ARG A 174 2.57 2.55 -11.46
CA ARG A 174 3.35 1.31 -11.58
C ARG A 174 2.55 0.21 -12.28
N VAL A 175 1.26 0.09 -12.01
CA VAL A 175 0.38 -0.87 -12.70
C VAL A 175 0.35 -0.58 -14.20
N ALA A 176 0.21 0.68 -14.60
CA ALA A 176 0.19 1.06 -16.01
C ALA A 176 1.54 0.79 -16.70
N ALA A 177 2.65 1.11 -16.03
CA ALA A 177 4.00 0.82 -16.54
C ALA A 177 4.21 -0.69 -16.74
N GLN A 178 3.91 -1.51 -15.73
CA GLN A 178 4.02 -2.97 -15.82
C GLN A 178 3.11 -3.56 -16.90
N ARG A 179 1.90 -3.05 -17.04
CA ARG A 179 0.98 -3.44 -18.13
C ARG A 179 1.58 -3.17 -19.51
N SER A 180 2.31 -2.07 -19.67
CA SER A 180 3.00 -1.74 -20.92
C SER A 180 4.13 -2.74 -21.20
N GLU A 181 4.97 -3.01 -20.20
CA GLU A 181 6.10 -3.95 -20.31
C GLU A 181 5.65 -5.39 -20.63
N ILE A 182 4.55 -5.84 -20.02
CA ILE A 182 4.06 -7.22 -20.17
C ILE A 182 3.26 -7.41 -21.46
N ARG A 183 2.81 -6.33 -22.12
CA ARG A 183 2.00 -6.41 -23.33
C ARG A 183 2.69 -7.17 -24.46
N SER A 184 4.00 -6.95 -24.67
CA SER A 184 4.77 -7.68 -25.68
C SER A 184 4.86 -9.16 -25.31
N VAL A 185 5.26 -9.47 -24.08
CA VAL A 185 5.37 -10.85 -23.57
C VAL A 185 4.07 -11.64 -23.72
N LEU A 186 2.93 -11.03 -23.38
CA LEU A 186 1.62 -11.65 -23.56
C LEU A 186 1.22 -11.82 -25.03
N SER A 187 1.70 -10.95 -25.92
CA SER A 187 1.37 -11.04 -27.34
C SER A 187 2.17 -12.14 -28.04
N ASP A 188 3.41 -12.36 -27.60
CA ASP A 188 4.29 -13.37 -28.18
C ASP A 188 4.04 -14.77 -27.60
N GLY A 189 3.85 -14.87 -26.28
CA GLY A 189 3.81 -16.16 -25.56
C GLY A 189 2.54 -16.44 -24.73
N GLY A 190 1.57 -15.53 -24.72
CA GLY A 190 0.34 -15.68 -23.92
C GLY A 190 0.60 -15.79 -22.41
N GLY A 191 -0.37 -16.36 -21.69
CA GLY A 191 -0.26 -16.64 -20.24
C GLY A 191 0.98 -17.47 -19.87
N PRO A 192 1.28 -18.58 -20.57
CA PRO A 192 2.47 -19.39 -20.31
C PRO A 192 3.78 -18.62 -20.51
N GLY A 193 3.89 -17.80 -21.55
CA GLY A 193 5.07 -16.97 -21.79
C GLY A 193 5.29 -15.93 -20.68
N LEU A 194 4.22 -15.33 -20.17
CA LEU A 194 4.30 -14.44 -19.02
C LEU A 194 4.74 -15.16 -17.75
N LEU A 195 4.20 -16.37 -17.49
CA LEU A 195 4.60 -17.19 -16.34
C LEU A 195 6.10 -17.48 -16.36
N VAL A 196 6.63 -17.95 -17.50
CA VAL A 196 8.07 -18.19 -17.67
C VAL A 196 8.88 -16.91 -17.45
N SER A 197 8.41 -15.77 -17.97
CA SER A 197 9.08 -14.49 -17.80
C SER A 197 9.16 -14.06 -16.32
N LEU A 198 8.06 -14.19 -15.57
CA LEU A 198 8.02 -13.85 -14.14
C LEU A 198 8.90 -14.78 -13.30
N SER A 199 8.86 -16.10 -13.56
CA SER A 199 9.72 -17.08 -12.89
C SER A 199 11.20 -16.79 -13.14
N ARG A 200 11.57 -16.51 -14.40
CA ARG A 200 12.94 -16.14 -14.74
C ARG A 200 13.40 -14.88 -14.02
N LYS A 201 12.61 -13.80 -14.04
CA LYS A 201 12.95 -12.56 -13.32
C LYS A 201 13.11 -12.80 -11.82
N THR A 202 12.26 -13.64 -11.22
CA THR A 202 12.35 -14.01 -9.81
C THR A 202 13.66 -14.76 -9.51
N ALA A 203 14.05 -15.70 -10.38
CA ALA A 203 15.32 -16.40 -10.26
C ALA A 203 16.51 -15.45 -10.41
N GLU A 204 16.49 -14.55 -11.41
CA GLU A 204 17.54 -13.54 -11.61
C GLU A 204 17.72 -12.63 -10.39
N LEU A 205 16.62 -12.07 -9.84
CA LEU A 205 16.65 -11.21 -8.66
C LEU A 205 17.17 -11.92 -7.41
N SER A 206 16.93 -13.23 -7.30
CA SER A 206 17.33 -14.04 -6.15
C SER A 206 18.67 -14.75 -6.33
N GLY A 207 19.38 -14.54 -7.43
CA GLY A 207 20.60 -15.29 -7.76
C GLY A 207 20.39 -16.79 -7.89
N GLY A 208 19.18 -17.22 -8.31
CA GLY A 208 18.78 -18.61 -8.49
C GLY A 208 18.21 -19.29 -7.23
N ILE A 209 18.10 -18.58 -6.10
CA ILE A 209 17.62 -19.14 -4.82
C ILE A 209 16.11 -19.42 -4.83
N LEU A 210 15.35 -18.62 -5.57
CA LEU A 210 13.92 -18.78 -5.79
C LEU A 210 13.69 -19.27 -7.23
N GLN A 211 13.01 -20.42 -7.37
CA GLN A 211 12.55 -20.96 -8.66
C GLN A 211 11.02 -21.02 -8.67
#